data_AF-A0AAJ6UEG6-F1
#
_entry.id   AF-A0AAJ6UEG6-F1
#
_cell.length_a   1.000
_cell.length_b   1.000
_cell.length_c   1.000
_cell.angle_alpha   90.00
_cell.angle_beta   90.00
_cell.angle_gamma   90.00
#
_symmetry.space_group_name_H-M   'P 1'
#
loop_
_entity.id
_entity.type
_entity.pdbx_description
1 polymer ?
#
loop_
_entity_poly.entity_id
_entity_poly.type
_entity_poly.pdbx_seq_one_letter_code
_entity_poly.pdbx_strand_id
1 'polypeptide(L)'
;MENANTSLGLRVFLERMRKRNPSAADFVKPIKSALVQEFLANMEMAFKAQPLWAGCSEEQLESAGEVLEKYVMTKLLSRVFASVPDDVEVDKQLSEKISVIQPFIRPEKLDIKLTFQNEISWLDCRCTALPF
;
A
#
# COMPACT_ATOMS: atom_id res chain seq x y z
N MET A 1 -19.11 -3.50 -5.54
CA MET A 1 -19.05 -2.60 -4.36
C MET A 1 -17.65 -2.70 -3.72
N GLU A 2 -16.59 -2.23 -4.40
CA GLU A 2 -15.21 -2.41 -3.91
C GLU A 2 -14.31 -1.16 -4.04
N ASN A 3 -14.83 -0.01 -4.47
CA ASN A 3 -13.98 1.09 -4.94
C ASN A 3 -13.59 2.17 -3.90
N ALA A 4 -14.20 2.18 -2.71
CA ALA A 4 -13.88 3.17 -1.66
C ALA A 4 -12.68 2.77 -0.77
N ASN A 5 -12.11 1.57 -0.98
CA ASN A 5 -11.08 1.02 -0.10
C ASN A 5 -9.64 1.30 -0.57
N THR A 6 -9.43 1.70 -1.82
CA THR A 6 -8.10 1.81 -2.45
C THR A 6 -7.41 3.14 -2.13
N SER A 7 -8.10 4.28 -2.30
CA SER A 7 -7.62 5.62 -1.93
C SER A 7 -7.38 5.77 -0.42
N LEU A 8 -8.31 5.25 0.39
CA LEU A 8 -8.13 5.14 1.84
C LEU A 8 -6.96 4.21 2.16
N GLY A 9 -6.79 3.14 1.39
CA GLY A 9 -5.74 2.13 1.55
C GLY A 9 -4.34 2.72 1.49
N LEU A 10 -4.04 3.61 0.54
CA LEU A 10 -2.69 4.17 0.39
C LEU A 10 -2.38 5.27 1.41
N ARG A 11 -3.34 6.17 1.71
CA ARG A 11 -3.16 7.11 2.84
C ARG A 11 -2.94 6.38 4.16
N VAL A 12 -3.74 5.35 4.42
CA VAL A 12 -3.61 4.50 5.62
C VAL A 12 -2.31 3.69 5.58
N PHE A 13 -1.87 3.21 4.42
CA PHE A 13 -0.62 2.47 4.24
C PHE A 13 0.60 3.36 4.53
N LEU A 14 0.66 4.56 3.95
CA LEU A 14 1.73 5.53 4.19
C LEU A 14 1.77 5.95 5.67
N GLU A 15 0.61 6.14 6.30
CA GLU A 15 0.52 6.41 7.74
C GLU A 15 0.97 5.23 8.62
N ARG A 16 0.67 3.99 8.21
CA ARG A 16 1.16 2.78 8.89
C ARG A 16 2.67 2.62 8.74
N MET A 17 3.23 2.94 7.56
CA MET A 17 4.67 2.96 7.32
C MET A 17 5.35 4.04 8.17
N ARG A 18 4.77 5.24 8.29
CA ARG A 18 5.24 6.32 9.17
C ARG A 18 5.33 5.91 10.65
N LYS A 19 4.39 5.09 11.14
CA LYS A 19 4.34 4.66 12.55
C LYS A 19 5.31 3.53 12.90
N ARG A 20 5.88 2.83 11.91
CA ARG A 20 6.65 1.59 12.14
C ARG A 20 8.15 1.80 12.39
N ASN A 21 8.70 2.99 12.17
CA ASN A 21 10.15 3.23 12.22
C ASN A 21 10.50 4.51 13.01
N PRO A 22 11.20 4.40 14.16
CA PRO A 22 11.69 5.54 14.96
C PRO A 22 13.23 5.61 14.99
N SER A 23 13.91 5.65 13.85
CA SER A 23 15.39 5.77 13.76
C SER A 23 15.84 6.77 12.68
N ALA A 24 16.96 7.46 12.89
CA ALA A 24 17.49 8.66 12.20
C ALA A 24 17.42 8.76 10.64
N ALA A 25 17.12 7.68 9.91
CA ALA A 25 16.56 7.76 8.53
C ALA A 25 15.17 8.48 8.47
N ASP A 26 14.61 8.77 9.65
CA ASP A 26 13.34 9.44 9.96
C ASP A 26 13.18 10.88 9.46
N PHE A 27 14.22 11.57 9.01
CA PHE A 27 13.99 12.93 8.48
C PHE A 27 13.64 12.90 6.99
N VAL A 28 14.28 12.07 6.17
CA VAL A 28 14.12 12.15 4.71
C VAL A 28 12.90 11.36 4.20
N LYS A 29 12.56 10.23 4.85
CA LYS A 29 11.40 9.40 4.47
C LYS A 29 10.05 10.10 4.68
N PRO A 30 9.72 10.66 5.86
CA PRO A 30 8.43 11.33 6.04
C PRO A 30 8.34 12.63 5.26
N ILE A 31 9.46 13.33 4.97
CA ILE A 31 9.44 14.51 4.09
C ILE A 31 8.96 14.14 2.69
N LYS A 32 9.48 13.05 2.09
CA LYS A 32 9.03 12.60 0.76
C LYS A 32 7.57 12.13 0.77
N SER A 33 7.15 11.43 1.82
CA SER A 33 5.76 10.95 1.95
C SER A 33 4.78 12.11 2.12
N ALA A 34 5.10 13.09 2.98
CA ALA A 34 4.25 14.24 3.23
C ALA A 34 4.06 15.10 1.98
N LEU A 35 5.13 15.33 1.21
CA LEU A 35 5.07 16.09 -0.04
C LEU A 35 4.18 15.41 -1.09
N VAL A 36 4.25 14.09 -1.21
CA VAL A 36 3.39 13.33 -2.14
C VAL A 36 1.93 13.39 -1.69
N GLN A 37 1.65 13.25 -0.40
CA GLN A 37 0.30 13.35 0.14
C GLN A 37 -0.30 14.75 -0.03
N GLU A 38 0.48 15.80 0.25
CA GLU A 38 0.08 17.19 0.04
C GLU A 38 -0.21 17.46 -1.45
N PHE A 39 0.67 17.00 -2.34
CA PHE A 39 0.46 17.10 -3.79
C PHE A 39 -0.86 16.43 -4.22
N LEU A 40 -1.09 15.19 -3.81
CA LEU A 40 -2.31 14.46 -4.17
C LEU A 40 -3.58 15.13 -3.61
N ALA A 41 -3.53 15.63 -2.37
CA ALA A 41 -4.66 16.34 -1.77
C ALA A 41 -4.96 17.66 -2.50
N ASN A 42 -3.92 18.41 -2.87
CA ASN A 42 -4.07 19.64 -3.65
C ASN A 42 -4.67 19.37 -5.04
N MET A 43 -4.24 18.31 -5.70
CA MET A 43 -4.78 17.92 -7.01
C MET A 43 -6.23 17.44 -6.92
N GLU A 44 -6.60 16.72 -5.87
CA GLU A 44 -7.98 16.31 -5.63
C GLU A 44 -8.91 17.53 -5.43
N MET A 45 -8.46 18.52 -4.66
CA MET A 45 -9.19 19.80 -4.52
C MET A 45 -9.27 20.56 -5.85
N ALA A 46 -8.20 20.55 -6.65
CA ALA A 46 -8.19 21.20 -7.97
C ALA A 46 -9.16 20.53 -8.94
N PHE A 47 -9.26 19.19 -8.95
CA PHE A 47 -10.25 18.46 -9.75
C PHE A 47 -11.68 18.83 -9.36
N LYS A 48 -11.97 18.97 -8.06
CA LYS A 48 -13.29 19.40 -7.57
C LYS A 48 -13.61 20.85 -7.91
N ALA A 49 -12.61 21.72 -7.94
CA ALA A 49 -12.79 23.15 -8.23
C ALA A 49 -12.84 23.49 -9.73
N GLN A 50 -12.44 22.56 -10.61
CA GLN A 50 -12.34 22.84 -12.04
C GLN A 50 -13.72 22.86 -12.73
N PRO A 51 -14.10 23.95 -13.43
CA PRO A 51 -15.42 24.07 -14.06
C PRO A 51 -15.75 22.97 -15.08
N LEU A 52 -14.71 22.42 -15.74
CA LEU A 52 -14.87 21.33 -16.70
C LEU A 52 -15.30 20.00 -16.05
N TRP A 53 -15.12 19.88 -14.74
CA TRP A 53 -15.38 18.67 -13.96
C TRP A 53 -16.59 18.83 -13.03
N ALA A 54 -17.27 19.99 -13.09
CA ALA A 54 -18.41 20.34 -12.24
C ALA A 54 -19.64 19.43 -12.42
N GLY A 55 -19.68 18.62 -13.48
CA GLY A 55 -20.73 17.64 -13.75
C GLY A 55 -20.31 16.18 -13.53
N CYS A 56 -19.09 15.92 -13.10
CA CYS A 56 -18.61 14.56 -12.83
C CYS A 56 -19.16 14.03 -11.50
N SER A 57 -19.45 12.73 -11.45
CA SER A 57 -19.86 12.08 -10.20
C SER A 57 -18.69 11.92 -9.23
N GLU A 58 -18.98 11.73 -7.95
CA GLU A 58 -17.95 11.53 -6.92
C GLU A 58 -17.06 10.32 -7.23
N GLU A 59 -17.63 9.25 -7.77
CA GLU A 59 -16.90 8.04 -8.16
C GLU A 59 -15.93 8.29 -9.33
N GLN A 60 -16.31 9.16 -10.27
CA GLN A 60 -15.43 9.55 -11.37
C GLN A 60 -14.25 10.41 -10.87
N LEU A 61 -14.50 11.29 -9.91
CA LEU A 61 -13.47 12.09 -9.27
C LEU A 61 -12.52 11.22 -8.44
N GLU A 62 -13.04 10.24 -7.71
CA GLU A 62 -12.25 9.27 -6.94
C GLU A 62 -11.38 8.42 -7.87
N SER A 63 -11.97 7.86 -8.94
CA SER A 63 -11.22 7.07 -9.92
C SER A 63 -10.12 7.89 -10.63
N ALA A 64 -10.39 9.16 -10.95
CA ALA A 64 -9.36 10.06 -11.48
C ALA A 64 -8.23 10.30 -10.48
N GLY A 65 -8.55 10.43 -9.19
CA GLY A 65 -7.59 10.51 -8.09
C GLY A 65 -6.72 9.25 -7.98
N GLU A 66 -7.31 8.07 -8.07
CA GLU A 66 -6.58 6.79 -8.06
C GLU A 66 -5.64 6.67 -9.26
N VAL A 67 -6.08 7.09 -10.46
CA VAL A 67 -5.24 7.10 -11.66
C VAL A 67 -4.07 8.06 -11.50
N LEU A 68 -4.30 9.25 -10.92
CA LEU A 68 -3.25 10.22 -10.63
C LEU A 68 -2.23 9.64 -9.65
N GLU A 69 -2.69 9.05 -8.56
CA GLU A 69 -1.82 8.40 -7.57
C GLU A 69 -1.02 7.28 -8.21
N LYS A 70 -1.65 6.40 -8.99
CA LYS A 70 -0.97 5.34 -9.74
C LYS A 70 0.11 5.91 -10.65
N TYR A 71 -0.19 6.98 -11.40
CA TYR A 71 0.78 7.61 -12.29
C TYR A 71 1.99 8.15 -11.50
N VAL A 72 1.74 8.95 -10.46
CA VAL A 72 2.79 9.57 -9.63
C VAL A 72 3.64 8.50 -8.95
N MET A 73 3.00 7.53 -8.28
CA MET A 73 3.69 6.47 -7.55
C MET A 73 4.49 5.56 -8.47
N THR A 74 4.02 5.29 -9.68
CA THR A 74 4.77 4.52 -10.70
C THR A 74 6.04 5.27 -11.12
N LYS A 75 5.97 6.60 -11.30
CA LYS A 75 7.14 7.42 -11.68
C LYS A 75 8.15 7.58 -10.53
N LEU A 76 7.67 7.56 -9.30
CA LEU A 76 8.51 7.68 -8.11
C LEU A 76 9.02 6.34 -7.57
N LEU A 77 8.52 5.21 -8.08
CA LEU A 77 8.76 3.86 -7.54
C LEU A 77 10.22 3.61 -7.17
N SER A 78 11.15 3.80 -8.10
CA SER A 78 12.58 3.56 -7.89
C SER A 78 13.25 4.46 -6.84
N ARG A 79 12.61 5.58 -6.47
CA ARG A 79 13.13 6.57 -5.52
C ARG A 79 12.53 6.43 -4.12
N VAL A 80 11.38 5.77 -3.99
CA VAL A 80 10.62 5.70 -2.73
C VAL A 80 10.50 4.27 -2.21
N PHE A 81 10.44 3.27 -3.10
CA PHE A 81 10.30 1.87 -2.71
C PHE A 81 11.66 1.24 -2.39
N ALA A 82 11.79 0.62 -1.21
CA ALA A 82 13.02 -0.01 -0.71
C ALA A 82 14.29 0.85 -0.89
N SER A 83 14.13 2.17 -0.81
CA SER A 83 15.19 3.14 -1.18
C SER A 83 16.30 3.26 -0.13
N VAL A 84 16.11 2.69 1.05
CA VAL A 84 17.07 2.70 2.17
C VAL A 84 17.48 1.25 2.47
N PRO A 85 18.78 0.99 2.69
CA PRO A 85 19.29 -0.37 2.90
C PRO A 85 18.62 -1.10 4.07
N ASP A 86 18.21 -0.39 5.11
CA ASP A 86 17.48 -0.96 6.25
C ASP A 86 16.15 -1.60 5.82
N ASP A 87 15.43 -1.01 4.86
CA ASP A 87 14.17 -1.58 4.36
C ASP A 87 14.43 -2.89 3.61
N VAL A 88 15.49 -2.92 2.80
CA VAL A 88 15.90 -4.12 2.04
C VAL A 88 16.27 -5.26 2.97
N GLU A 89 17.00 -4.96 4.05
CA GLU A 89 17.40 -5.96 5.04
C GLU A 89 16.20 -6.50 5.82
N VAL A 90 15.26 -5.62 6.22
CA VAL A 90 14.02 -6.04 6.88
C VAL A 90 13.17 -6.93 5.97
N ASP A 91 13.04 -6.59 4.70
CA ASP A 91 12.30 -7.38 3.71
C ASP A 91 12.95 -8.76 3.50
N LYS A 92 14.29 -8.81 3.43
CA LYS A 92 15.04 -10.06 3.33
C LYS A 92 14.82 -10.95 4.56
N GLN A 93 14.97 -10.41 5.77
CA GLN A 93 14.76 -11.16 7.01
C GLN A 93 13.32 -11.65 7.13
N LEU A 94 12.35 -10.87 6.69
CA LEU A 94 10.95 -11.28 6.67
C LEU A 94 10.71 -12.42 5.68
N SER A 95 11.25 -12.32 4.46
CA SER A 95 11.17 -13.37 3.44
C SER A 95 11.77 -14.69 3.91
N GLU A 96 12.96 -14.65 4.54
CA GLU A 96 13.62 -15.82 5.12
C GLU A 96 12.78 -16.45 6.25
N LYS A 97 12.26 -15.63 7.17
CA LYS A 97 11.39 -16.11 8.26
C LYS A 97 10.13 -16.79 7.72
N ILE A 98 9.47 -16.19 6.72
CA ILE A 98 8.28 -16.76 6.09
C ILE A 98 8.64 -18.09 5.42
N SER A 99 9.75 -18.15 4.66
CA SER A 99 10.20 -19.36 3.98
C SER A 99 10.42 -20.54 4.94
N VAL A 100 10.99 -20.29 6.12
CA VAL A 100 11.22 -21.32 7.14
C VAL A 100 9.92 -21.78 7.82
N ILE A 101 8.99 -20.86 8.08
CA ILE A 101 7.75 -21.15 8.84
C ILE A 101 6.67 -21.77 7.94
N GLN A 102 6.56 -21.31 6.70
CA GLN A 102 5.49 -21.67 5.76
C GLN A 102 5.26 -23.18 5.57
N PRO A 103 6.29 -24.07 5.55
CA PRO A 103 6.07 -25.51 5.38
C PRO A 103 5.43 -26.20 6.60
N PHE A 104 5.51 -25.61 7.80
CA PHE A 104 5.13 -26.27 9.06
C PHE A 104 3.97 -25.59 9.80
N ILE A 105 3.53 -24.44 9.31
CA ILE A 105 2.37 -23.74 9.85
C ILE A 105 1.09 -24.52 9.49
N ARG A 106 0.19 -24.65 10.46
CA ARG A 106 -1.15 -25.21 10.23
C ARG A 106 -2.20 -24.20 10.66
N PRO A 107 -3.40 -24.19 10.07
CA PRO A 107 -4.44 -23.22 10.41
C PRO A 107 -4.77 -23.21 11.91
N GLU A 108 -4.70 -24.37 12.57
CA GLU A 108 -5.00 -24.50 14.01
C GLU A 108 -3.99 -23.75 14.90
N LYS A 109 -2.74 -23.55 14.42
CA LYS A 109 -1.72 -22.78 15.17
C LYS A 109 -1.97 -21.27 15.14
N LEU A 110 -2.90 -20.81 14.30
CA LEU A 110 -3.28 -19.41 14.14
C LEU A 110 -4.75 -19.17 14.55
N ASP A 111 -5.33 -20.07 15.34
CA ASP A 111 -6.73 -20.02 15.81
C ASP A 111 -7.78 -20.00 14.68
N ILE A 112 -7.43 -20.52 13.50
CA ILE A 112 -8.37 -20.64 12.37
C ILE A 112 -9.27 -21.86 12.61
N LYS A 113 -10.52 -21.59 13.01
CA LYS A 113 -11.54 -22.64 13.24
C LYS A 113 -11.82 -23.42 11.95
N LEU A 114 -12.15 -24.71 12.10
CA LEU A 114 -12.51 -25.62 11.01
C LEU A 114 -13.61 -25.06 10.09
N THR A 115 -14.57 -24.32 10.63
CA THR A 115 -15.66 -23.69 9.86
C THR A 115 -15.19 -22.60 8.89
N PHE A 116 -13.97 -22.08 9.07
CA PHE A 116 -13.36 -21.05 8.22
C PHE A 116 -12.16 -21.60 7.41
N GLN A 117 -11.89 -22.89 7.50
CA GLN A 117 -10.85 -23.50 6.69
C GLN A 117 -11.30 -23.64 5.24
N ASN A 118 -10.37 -23.46 4.33
CA ASN A 118 -10.58 -23.52 2.90
C ASN A 118 -9.69 -24.62 2.32
N GLU A 119 -10.28 -25.50 1.50
CA GLU A 119 -9.60 -26.67 0.92
C GLU A 119 -8.36 -26.29 0.10
N ILE A 120 -8.41 -25.15 -0.60
CA ILE A 120 -7.30 -24.64 -1.42
C ILE A 120 -6.41 -23.68 -0.62
N SER A 121 -6.50 -23.62 0.71
CA SER A 121 -5.69 -22.72 1.55
C SER A 121 -5.67 -21.26 1.08
N TRP A 122 -6.79 -20.77 0.53
CA TRP A 122 -6.92 -19.43 -0.05
C TRP A 122 -5.89 -19.12 -1.14
N LEU A 123 -5.53 -20.12 -1.96
CA LEU A 123 -4.55 -19.98 -3.04
C LEU A 123 -4.86 -18.80 -3.97
N ASP A 124 -6.12 -18.51 -4.26
CA ASP A 124 -6.54 -17.36 -5.09
C ASP A 124 -6.26 -16.00 -4.44
N CYS A 125 -6.14 -15.97 -3.10
CA CYS A 125 -5.82 -14.76 -2.34
C CYS A 125 -4.31 -14.61 -2.08
N ARG A 126 -3.49 -15.59 -2.49
CA ARG A 126 -2.05 -15.53 -2.28
C ARG A 126 -1.48 -14.43 -3.18
N CYS A 127 -0.92 -13.39 -2.57
CA CYS A 127 -0.04 -12.47 -3.28
C CYS A 127 1.17 -13.27 -3.76
N THR A 128 1.19 -13.67 -5.03
CA THR A 128 2.42 -14.12 -5.66
C THR A 128 3.37 -12.93 -5.61
N ALA A 129 4.55 -13.13 -5.02
CA ALA A 129 5.59 -12.13 -5.08
C ALA A 129 5.82 -11.83 -6.56
N LEU A 130 5.47 -10.62 -6.99
CA LEU A 130 5.94 -10.11 -8.27
C LEU A 130 7.47 -10.21 -8.22
N PRO A 131 8.12 -10.82 -9.22
CA PRO A 131 9.56 -10.74 -9.32
C PRO A 131 9.91 -9.27 -9.50
N PHE A 132 10.51 -8.66 -8.48
CA PHE A 132 11.23 -7.40 -8.62
C PHE A 132 12.60 -7.69 -9.25
#